data_AF-A0A9P0KBI9-F1
#
_entry.id   AF-A0A9P0KBI9-F1
#
_cell.length_a   1.000
_cell.length_b   1.000
_cell.length_c   1.000
_cell.angle_alpha   90.00
_cell.angle_beta   90.00
_cell.angle_gamma   90.00
#
_symmetry.space_group_name_H-M   'P 1'
#
loop_
_entity.id
_entity.type
_entity.pdbx_description
1 polymer ?
#
loop_
_entity_poly.entity_id
_entity_poly.type
_entity_poly.pdbx_seq_one_letter_code
_entity_poly.pdbx_strand_id
1 'polypeptide(L)'
;MRRWKIILAQYRREKKKISDSKSSGSGFSDVYKPKWFAYAYLNFFHARDEPNTSMNSQDEINEQLIQEHTTVNESQESSHERPVEKFKAPKNSLKRRAVDEDPRISHALSIMDNVNKQMEARKRDDDDIFAAGDATKLRKIKDERKKILVQRDIDNLLYDAIIGTENMLRLEFLHLIQIRQTHKVRYRFQVFKPAIVILTTTFYASITAKY
;
A
#
# COMPACT_ATOMS: atom_id res chain seq x y z
N MET A 1 26.65 0.85 4.55
CA MET A 1 26.07 2.05 3.90
C MET A 1 26.97 2.77 2.85
N ARG A 2 28.20 2.31 2.55
CA ARG A 2 29.13 3.05 1.64
C ARG A 2 28.59 3.26 0.22
N ARG A 3 27.96 2.23 -0.36
CA ARG A 3 27.41 2.28 -1.73
C ARG A 3 26.32 3.34 -1.90
N TRP A 4 25.45 3.49 -0.91
CA TRP A 4 24.39 4.49 -0.90
C TRP A 4 24.93 5.93 -0.99
N LYS A 5 25.96 6.24 -0.20
CA LYS A 5 26.61 7.56 -0.24
C LYS A 5 27.23 7.85 -1.61
N ILE A 6 27.78 6.84 -2.29
CA ILE A 6 28.34 6.99 -3.63
C ILE A 6 27.24 7.33 -4.64
N ILE A 7 26.10 6.63 -4.60
CA ILE A 7 24.95 6.89 -5.50
C ILE A 7 24.41 8.31 -5.29
N LEU A 8 24.21 8.73 -4.04
CA LEU A 8 23.76 10.09 -3.71
C LEU A 8 24.77 11.16 -4.14
N ALA A 9 26.07 10.89 -4.01
CA ALA A 9 27.11 11.80 -4.47
C ALA A 9 27.11 11.96 -6.00
N GLN A 10 26.84 10.90 -6.76
CA GLN A 10 26.70 11.00 -8.22
C GLN A 10 25.43 11.77 -8.61
N TYR A 11 24.30 11.46 -7.97
CA TYR A 11 23.04 12.17 -8.18
C TYR A 11 23.16 13.69 -7.97
N ARG A 12 23.78 14.10 -6.86
CA ARG A 12 24.00 15.52 -6.54
C ARG A 12 24.87 16.22 -7.57
N ARG A 13 25.89 15.55 -8.13
CA ARG A 13 26.74 16.10 -9.20
C ARG A 13 25.94 16.33 -10.48
N GLU A 14 25.13 15.35 -10.88
CA GLU A 14 24.28 15.48 -12.07
C GLU A 14 23.24 16.59 -11.90
N LYS A 15 22.59 16.68 -10.73
CA LYS A 15 21.67 17.79 -10.40
C LYS A 15 22.35 19.15 -10.48
N LYS A 16 23.58 19.26 -9.97
CA LYS A 16 24.36 20.51 -10.03
C LYS A 16 24.65 20.93 -11.47
N LYS A 17 25.09 20.01 -12.35
CA LYS A 17 25.32 20.32 -13.78
C LYS A 17 24.07 20.87 -14.47
N ILE A 18 22.90 20.29 -14.16
CA ILE A 18 21.62 20.78 -14.69
C ILE A 18 21.32 22.18 -14.16
N SER A 19 21.51 22.42 -12.87
CA SER A 19 21.32 23.75 -12.26
C SER A 19 22.25 24.79 -12.87
N ASP A 20 23.53 24.46 -13.01
CA ASP A 20 24.56 25.35 -13.57
C ASP A 20 24.24 25.67 -15.05
N SER A 21 23.70 24.71 -15.81
CA SER A 21 23.27 24.92 -17.19
C SER A 21 22.02 25.79 -17.34
N LYS A 22 21.26 26.00 -16.26
CA LYS A 22 20.07 26.87 -16.23
C LYS A 22 20.38 28.30 -15.77
N SER A 23 21.67 28.65 -15.63
CA SER A 23 22.08 29.99 -15.22
C SER A 23 21.68 31.05 -16.26
N SER A 24 21.33 32.25 -15.80
CA SER A 24 20.88 33.37 -16.63
C SER A 24 21.81 33.60 -17.83
N GLY A 25 21.26 33.47 -19.04
CA GLY A 25 21.98 33.63 -20.31
C GLY A 25 22.12 32.35 -21.13
N SER A 26 21.75 31.18 -20.60
CA SER A 26 21.73 29.94 -21.38
C SER A 26 20.46 29.82 -22.23
N GLY A 27 20.63 29.45 -23.51
CA GLY A 27 19.51 29.15 -24.39
C GLY A 27 18.89 27.78 -24.06
N PHE A 28 17.69 27.53 -24.58
CA PHE A 28 17.01 26.23 -24.44
C PHE A 28 17.88 25.05 -24.95
N SER A 29 18.71 25.29 -25.97
CA SER A 29 19.67 24.32 -26.51
C SER A 29 20.82 23.98 -25.56
N ASP A 30 21.13 24.87 -24.61
CA ASP A 30 22.33 24.81 -23.79
C ASP A 30 22.08 24.11 -22.45
N VAL A 31 20.82 23.72 -22.18
CA VAL A 31 20.44 23.02 -20.96
C VAL A 31 21.00 21.60 -20.98
N TYR A 32 21.84 21.30 -20.00
CA TYR A 32 22.52 20.02 -19.87
C TYR A 32 21.52 18.89 -19.63
N LYS A 33 21.59 17.85 -20.46
CA LYS A 33 20.82 16.60 -20.28
C LYS A 33 21.67 15.58 -19.50
N PRO A 34 21.15 15.00 -18.41
CA PRO A 34 21.90 14.07 -17.57
C PRO A 34 22.23 12.79 -18.36
N LYS A 35 23.52 12.42 -18.38
CA LYS A 35 24.00 11.19 -19.05
C LYS A 35 23.83 9.95 -18.17
N TRP A 36 23.71 10.13 -16.86
CA TRP A 36 23.71 9.03 -15.91
C TRP A 36 22.38 8.28 -15.90
N PHE A 37 22.42 6.98 -16.22
CA PHE A 37 21.23 6.14 -16.41
C PHE A 37 20.26 6.14 -15.21
N ALA A 38 20.78 6.26 -13.98
CA ALA A 38 20.00 6.21 -12.76
C ALA A 38 19.33 7.55 -12.41
N TYR A 39 19.69 8.65 -13.08
CA TYR A 39 19.22 9.99 -12.72
C TYR A 39 17.69 10.10 -12.79
N ALA A 40 17.09 9.64 -13.90
CA ALA A 40 15.64 9.67 -14.10
C ALA A 40 14.88 8.84 -13.04
N TYR A 41 15.44 7.70 -12.63
CA TYR A 41 14.83 6.84 -11.61
C TYR A 41 14.97 7.38 -10.19
N LEU A 42 15.92 8.28 -9.95
CA LEU A 42 16.18 8.90 -8.64
C LEU A 42 15.52 10.27 -8.47
N ASN A 43 14.61 10.65 -9.38
CA ASN A 43 13.90 11.93 -9.35
C ASN A 43 13.09 12.14 -8.05
N PHE A 44 12.68 11.08 -7.37
CA PHE A 44 11.98 11.19 -6.08
C PHE A 44 12.83 11.84 -4.97
N PHE A 45 14.16 11.95 -5.14
CA PHE A 45 15.03 12.67 -4.19
C PHE A 45 14.89 14.18 -4.25
N HIS A 46 14.28 14.75 -5.29
CA HIS A 46 14.13 16.20 -5.41
C HIS A 46 13.40 16.82 -4.21
N ALA A 47 12.31 16.19 -3.76
CA ALA A 47 11.49 16.67 -2.64
C ALA A 47 12.20 16.68 -1.28
N ARG A 48 13.25 15.86 -1.10
CA ARG A 48 13.98 15.80 0.18
C ARG A 48 15.02 16.92 0.33
N ASP A 49 15.59 17.35 -0.79
CA ASP A 49 16.70 18.31 -0.81
C ASP A 49 16.22 19.72 -1.20
N GLU A 50 14.91 19.96 -1.28
CA GLU A 50 14.33 21.29 -1.46
C GLU A 50 14.21 21.99 -0.10
N PRO A 51 14.74 23.21 0.05
CA PRO A 51 14.60 23.95 1.29
C PRO A 51 13.10 24.21 1.53
N ASN A 52 12.58 23.76 2.68
CA ASN A 52 11.24 24.17 3.11
C ASN A 52 11.23 25.70 3.18
N THR A 53 10.27 26.34 2.51
CA THR A 53 10.01 27.76 2.69
C THR A 53 9.62 27.97 4.15
N SER A 54 10.54 28.51 4.95
CA SER A 54 10.18 28.95 6.30
C SER A 54 9.30 30.17 6.13
N MET A 55 8.00 30.04 6.39
CA MET A 55 7.12 31.20 6.49
C MET A 55 7.56 32.00 7.71
N ASN A 56 8.15 33.16 7.48
CA ASN A 56 8.37 34.14 8.53
C ASN A 56 7.00 34.72 8.89
N SER A 57 6.49 34.45 10.08
CA SER A 57 5.17 34.92 10.56
C SER A 57 5.08 36.45 10.73
N GLN A 58 6.09 37.21 10.31
CA GLN A 58 6.10 38.68 10.32
C GLN A 58 5.65 39.33 9.00
N ASP A 59 5.49 38.55 7.90
CA ASP A 59 5.13 39.11 6.58
C ASP A 59 3.70 38.73 6.10
N GLU A 60 2.89 38.11 6.96
CA GLU A 60 1.56 37.55 6.63
C GLU A 60 0.41 38.57 6.43
N ILE A 61 0.67 39.75 5.88
CA ILE A 61 -0.42 40.71 5.58
C ILE A 61 -0.66 40.95 4.08
N ASN A 62 0.18 40.51 3.13
CA ASN A 62 0.00 41.01 1.76
C ASN A 62 0.12 40.08 0.54
N GLU A 63 0.19 38.75 0.67
CA GLU A 63 0.40 37.88 -0.52
C GLU A 63 -0.54 36.67 -0.65
N GLN A 64 -1.79 36.77 -0.14
CA GLN A 64 -2.82 35.74 -0.37
C GLN A 64 -3.52 35.82 -1.76
N LEU A 65 -2.93 36.45 -2.78
CA LEU A 65 -3.67 36.66 -4.05
C LEU A 65 -2.95 36.34 -5.36
N ILE A 66 -1.74 35.77 -5.38
CA ILE A 66 -1.02 35.59 -6.65
C ILE A 66 -0.30 34.23 -6.69
N GLN A 67 -0.98 33.20 -7.24
CA GLN A 67 -0.46 32.19 -8.20
C GLN A 67 -1.14 30.82 -8.06
N GLU A 68 -2.33 30.70 -8.66
CA GLU A 68 -2.74 29.49 -9.37
C GLU A 68 -3.01 29.92 -10.83
N HIS A 69 -2.52 29.13 -11.80
CA HIS A 69 -2.45 29.39 -13.26
C HIS A 69 -1.29 30.31 -13.72
N THR A 70 -0.35 29.88 -14.57
CA THR A 70 -0.66 29.54 -15.98
C THR A 70 0.47 28.76 -16.65
N THR A 71 0.07 27.79 -17.46
CA THR A 71 0.82 27.03 -18.48
C THR A 71 1.29 27.90 -19.66
N VAL A 72 2.57 27.77 -20.03
CA VAL A 72 3.15 27.67 -21.39
C VAL A 72 2.25 28.09 -22.58
N ASN A 73 2.60 29.11 -23.38
CA ASN A 73 3.39 28.91 -24.62
C ASN A 73 3.63 30.19 -25.48
N GLU A 74 4.72 30.10 -26.23
CA GLU A 74 5.31 30.82 -27.38
C GLU A 74 4.51 31.76 -28.32
N SER A 75 5.16 32.93 -28.56
CA SER A 75 5.70 33.43 -29.85
C SER A 75 4.91 34.37 -30.80
N GLN A 76 5.73 35.25 -31.41
CA GLN A 76 5.56 36.17 -32.57
C GLN A 76 5.02 37.59 -32.25
N GLU A 77 5.59 38.72 -32.71
CA GLU A 77 6.75 39.05 -33.57
C GLU A 77 6.96 40.59 -33.58
N SER A 78 8.21 41.04 -33.71
CA SER A 78 8.71 42.31 -34.33
C SER A 78 8.13 43.71 -33.98
N SER A 79 8.97 44.59 -33.40
CA SER A 79 9.60 45.78 -34.06
C SER A 79 10.05 46.89 -33.09
N HIS A 80 10.91 47.77 -33.60
CA HIS A 80 11.87 48.71 -33.00
C HIS A 80 11.43 49.81 -31.99
N GLU A 81 12.43 50.17 -31.16
CA GLU A 81 12.85 51.50 -30.64
C GLU A 81 12.04 52.31 -29.59
N ARG A 82 12.79 52.78 -28.58
CA ARG A 82 12.43 53.71 -27.46
C ARG A 82 12.23 55.14 -28.01
N PRO A 83 11.51 56.10 -27.35
CA PRO A 83 11.63 56.47 -25.93
C PRO A 83 10.35 56.88 -25.17
N VAL A 84 10.53 57.01 -23.85
CA VAL A 84 9.54 57.16 -22.76
C VAL A 84 8.61 58.37 -22.92
N GLU A 85 7.30 58.11 -23.03
CA GLU A 85 6.25 59.09 -22.73
C GLU A 85 5.23 58.55 -21.70
N LYS A 86 4.81 59.45 -20.80
CA LYS A 86 4.04 59.17 -19.58
C LYS A 86 2.64 58.64 -19.90
N PHE A 87 2.41 57.34 -19.70
CA PHE A 87 1.09 56.71 -19.83
C PHE A 87 0.16 57.09 -18.67
N LYS A 88 -1.00 57.70 -18.98
CA LYS A 88 -2.15 57.77 -18.07
C LYS A 88 -3.04 56.55 -18.34
N ALA A 89 -3.22 55.67 -17.36
CA ALA A 89 -4.01 54.45 -17.53
C ALA A 89 -5.51 54.77 -17.69
N PRO A 90 -6.21 54.24 -18.72
CA PRO A 90 -7.65 54.35 -18.83
C PRO A 90 -8.33 53.42 -17.82
N LYS A 91 -9.25 53.97 -17.02
CA LYS A 91 -10.12 53.21 -16.10
C LYS A 91 -11.20 52.49 -16.91
N ASN A 92 -10.91 51.30 -17.44
CA ASN A 92 -11.93 50.43 -17.99
C ASN A 92 -12.38 49.45 -16.89
N SER A 93 -13.58 49.68 -16.35
CA SER A 93 -14.29 48.70 -15.53
C SER A 93 -14.65 47.50 -16.41
N LEU A 94 -13.86 46.43 -16.31
CA LEU A 94 -14.21 45.14 -16.90
C LEU A 94 -15.49 44.64 -16.22
N LYS A 95 -16.63 44.80 -16.90
CA LYS A 95 -17.83 44.00 -16.64
C LYS A 95 -17.42 42.54 -16.82
N ARG A 96 -17.28 41.80 -15.71
CA ARG A 96 -17.15 40.34 -15.72
C ARG A 96 -18.35 39.79 -16.49
N ARG A 97 -18.13 39.32 -17.72
CA ARG A 97 -19.09 38.47 -18.39
C ARG A 97 -19.08 37.15 -17.64
N ALA A 98 -20.26 36.67 -17.23
CA ALA A 98 -20.41 35.32 -16.73
C ALA A 98 -19.83 34.39 -17.80
N VAL A 99 -18.79 33.63 -17.42
CA VAL A 99 -18.17 32.63 -18.28
C VAL A 99 -19.20 31.51 -18.40
N ASP A 100 -19.72 31.34 -19.61
CA ASP A 100 -20.56 30.19 -19.95
C ASP A 100 -19.65 28.95 -19.82
N GLU A 101 -19.90 28.13 -18.80
CA GLU A 101 -19.10 26.92 -18.52
C GLU A 101 -19.15 26.00 -19.75
N ASP A 102 -18.00 25.79 -20.38
CA ASP A 102 -17.89 25.00 -21.60
C ASP A 102 -18.40 23.57 -21.31
N PRO A 103 -19.38 23.02 -22.06
CA PRO A 103 -19.99 21.71 -21.75
C PRO A 103 -18.97 20.56 -21.65
N ARG A 104 -17.80 20.71 -22.26
CA ARG A 104 -16.67 19.76 -22.15
C ARG A 104 -16.07 19.71 -20.74
N ILE A 105 -16.01 20.84 -20.05
CA ILE A 105 -15.49 20.94 -18.68
C ILE A 105 -16.44 20.23 -17.71
N SER A 106 -17.75 20.45 -17.87
CA SER A 106 -18.77 19.75 -17.07
C SER A 106 -18.71 18.22 -17.24
N HIS A 107 -18.47 17.74 -18.46
CA HIS A 107 -18.35 16.31 -18.74
C HIS A 107 -17.06 15.73 -18.16
N ALA A 108 -15.93 16.45 -18.30
CA ALA A 108 -14.65 16.05 -17.72
C ALA A 108 -14.72 15.97 -16.18
N LEU A 109 -15.33 16.96 -15.53
CA LEU A 109 -15.54 16.97 -14.08
C LEU A 109 -16.45 15.82 -13.64
N SER A 110 -17.52 15.55 -14.39
CA SER A 110 -18.38 14.39 -14.10
C SER A 110 -17.66 13.05 -14.20
N ILE A 111 -16.76 12.88 -15.18
CA ILE A 111 -15.93 11.67 -15.28
C ILE A 111 -14.97 11.58 -14.09
N MET A 112 -14.30 12.67 -13.73
CA MET A 112 -13.38 12.72 -12.58
C MET A 112 -14.09 12.38 -11.27
N ASP A 113 -15.27 12.94 -11.03
CA ASP A 113 -16.08 12.65 -9.84
C ASP A 113 -16.53 11.19 -9.78
N ASN A 114 -16.89 10.61 -10.91
CA ASN A 114 -17.29 9.20 -10.97
C ASN A 114 -16.12 8.26 -10.71
N VAL A 115 -14.93 8.56 -11.25
CA VAL A 115 -13.71 7.79 -10.98
C VAL A 115 -13.31 7.91 -9.51
N ASN A 116 -13.40 9.12 -8.95
CA ASN A 116 -13.05 9.35 -7.56
C ASN A 116 -14.03 8.65 -6.62
N LYS A 117 -15.34 8.71 -6.88
CA LYS A 117 -16.35 7.95 -6.13
C LYS A 117 -16.13 6.44 -6.21
N GLN A 118 -15.71 5.93 -7.37
CA GLN A 118 -15.39 4.50 -7.52
C GLN A 118 -14.09 4.11 -6.79
N MET A 119 -13.11 4.99 -6.73
CA MET A 119 -11.88 4.77 -5.95
C MET A 119 -12.15 4.84 -4.44
N GLU A 120 -12.90 5.84 -3.97
CA GLU A 120 -13.25 5.99 -2.55
C GLU A 120 -14.16 4.86 -2.05
N ALA A 121 -15.05 4.35 -2.92
CA ALA A 121 -15.86 3.17 -2.61
C ALA A 121 -15.03 1.87 -2.57
N ARG A 122 -13.86 1.84 -3.21
CA ARG A 122 -12.91 0.72 -3.19
C ARG A 122 -11.66 1.11 -2.42
N LYS A 123 -11.80 1.33 -1.12
CA LYS A 123 -10.62 1.31 -0.25
C LYS A 123 -9.96 -0.04 -0.42
N ARG A 124 -8.74 -0.03 -0.96
CA ARG A 124 -7.95 -1.25 -1.14
C ARG A 124 -7.42 -1.65 0.22
N ASP A 125 -7.84 -2.81 0.69
CA ASP A 125 -7.36 -3.34 1.95
C ASP A 125 -5.99 -4.01 1.77
N ASP A 126 -5.30 -4.31 2.87
CA ASP A 126 -3.98 -4.97 2.83
C ASP A 126 -4.04 -6.31 2.09
N ASP A 127 -5.16 -7.02 2.20
CA ASP A 127 -5.44 -8.27 1.49
C ASP A 127 -5.54 -8.07 -0.03
N ASP A 128 -6.12 -6.95 -0.50
CA ASP A 128 -6.17 -6.62 -1.93
C ASP A 128 -4.78 -6.33 -2.51
N ILE A 129 -3.92 -5.71 -1.71
CA ILE A 129 -2.53 -5.44 -2.10
C ILE A 129 -1.76 -6.76 -2.17
N PHE A 130 -1.95 -7.63 -1.17
CA PHE A 130 -1.34 -8.95 -1.12
C PHE A 130 -1.76 -9.82 -2.31
N ALA A 131 -3.07 -9.93 -2.56
CA ALA A 131 -3.63 -10.70 -3.68
C ALA A 131 -3.13 -10.20 -5.04
N ALA A 132 -3.00 -8.87 -5.23
CA ALA A 132 -2.43 -8.31 -6.45
C ALA A 132 -0.94 -8.68 -6.63
N GLY A 133 -0.18 -8.76 -5.53
CA GLY A 133 1.20 -9.24 -5.52
C GLY A 133 1.31 -10.69 -5.97
N ASP A 134 0.45 -11.56 -5.46
CA ASP A 134 0.42 -12.98 -5.81
C ASP A 134 -0.04 -13.21 -7.25
N ALA A 135 -1.05 -12.48 -7.72
CA ALA A 135 -1.44 -12.46 -9.12
C ALA A 135 -0.26 -12.08 -10.04
N THR A 136 0.56 -11.12 -9.62
CA THR A 136 1.76 -10.72 -10.38
C THR A 136 2.82 -11.83 -10.42
N LYS A 137 2.99 -12.59 -9.33
CA LYS A 137 3.89 -13.76 -9.29
C LYS A 137 3.38 -14.88 -10.20
N LEU A 138 2.08 -15.18 -10.16
CA LEU A 138 1.45 -16.20 -11.01
C LEU A 138 1.59 -15.88 -12.50
N ARG A 139 1.48 -14.60 -12.89
CA ARG A 139 1.69 -14.15 -14.28
C ARG A 139 3.12 -14.36 -14.79
N LYS A 140 4.12 -14.44 -13.91
CA LYS A 140 5.52 -14.70 -14.31
C LYS A 140 5.78 -16.15 -14.68
N ILE A 141 4.91 -17.08 -14.27
CA ILE A 141 5.04 -18.51 -14.56
C ILE A 141 4.57 -18.74 -16.01
N LYS A 142 5.50 -19.14 -16.89
CA LYS A 142 5.21 -19.40 -18.31
C LYS A 142 4.46 -20.71 -18.57
N ASP A 143 4.63 -21.67 -17.68
CA ASP A 143 4.04 -23.01 -17.79
C ASP A 143 2.68 -23.06 -17.10
N GLU A 144 1.61 -23.24 -17.87
CA GLU A 144 0.24 -23.21 -17.37
C GLU A 144 -0.04 -24.36 -16.39
N ARG A 145 0.59 -25.53 -16.59
CA ARG A 145 0.39 -26.67 -15.68
C ARG A 145 0.91 -26.37 -14.29
N LYS A 146 2.08 -25.73 -14.19
CA LYS A 146 2.66 -25.32 -12.91
C LYS A 146 1.84 -24.23 -12.25
N LYS A 147 1.28 -23.30 -13.03
CA LYS A 147 0.41 -22.25 -12.53
C LYS A 147 -0.87 -22.82 -11.91
N ILE A 148 -1.51 -23.80 -12.56
CA ILE A 148 -2.70 -24.50 -12.03
C ILE A 148 -2.36 -25.23 -10.72
N LEU A 149 -1.21 -25.90 -10.65
CA LEU A 149 -0.78 -26.58 -9.42
C LEU A 149 -0.57 -25.59 -8.27
N VAL A 150 0.10 -24.46 -8.53
CA VAL A 150 0.32 -23.44 -7.51
C VAL A 150 -0.99 -22.80 -7.05
N GLN A 151 -1.92 -22.54 -7.96
CA GLN A 151 -3.26 -22.02 -7.60
C GLN A 151 -4.00 -23.01 -6.70
N ARG A 152 -4.05 -24.30 -7.07
CA ARG A 152 -4.64 -25.35 -6.25
C ARG A 152 -4.03 -25.40 -4.85
N ASP A 153 -2.71 -25.30 -4.74
CA ASP A 153 -2.02 -25.40 -3.45
C ASP A 153 -2.30 -24.18 -2.55
N ILE A 154 -2.40 -22.98 -3.14
CA ILE A 154 -2.84 -21.76 -2.42
C ILE A 154 -4.27 -21.92 -1.93
N ASP A 155 -5.18 -22.40 -2.79
CA ASP A 155 -6.58 -22.59 -2.43
C ASP A 155 -6.72 -23.60 -1.29
N ASN A 156 -6.03 -24.74 -1.36
CA ASN A 156 -6.02 -25.74 -0.30
C ASN A 156 -5.51 -25.18 1.02
N LEU A 157 -4.42 -24.41 1.00
CA LEU A 157 -3.89 -23.78 2.21
C LEU A 157 -4.89 -22.79 2.83
N LEU A 158 -5.59 -22.01 2.00
CA LEU A 158 -6.61 -21.08 2.46
C LEU A 158 -7.80 -21.83 3.08
N TYR A 159 -8.27 -22.90 2.43
CA TYR A 159 -9.33 -23.76 2.98
C TYR A 159 -8.91 -24.40 4.30
N ASP A 160 -7.69 -24.93 4.38
CA ASP A 160 -7.16 -25.52 5.62
C ASP A 160 -7.06 -24.49 6.73
N ALA A 161 -6.71 -23.23 6.43
CA ALA A 161 -6.66 -22.17 7.43
C ALA A 161 -8.06 -21.81 7.96
N ILE A 162 -9.06 -21.72 7.08
CA ILE A 162 -10.45 -21.40 7.42
C ILE A 162 -11.14 -22.55 8.17
N ILE A 163 -10.96 -23.78 7.69
CA ILE A 163 -11.62 -24.98 8.24
C ILE A 163 -10.84 -25.52 9.45
N GLY A 164 -9.51 -25.42 9.44
CA GLY A 164 -8.63 -25.86 10.53
C GLY A 164 -8.82 -25.05 11.81
N THR A 165 -9.17 -23.77 11.70
CA THR A 165 -9.57 -22.94 12.87
C THR A 165 -10.88 -23.43 13.49
N GLU A 166 -11.84 -23.88 12.70
CA GLU A 166 -13.09 -24.48 13.20
C GLU A 166 -12.85 -25.83 13.90
N ASN A 167 -11.92 -26.64 13.38
CA ASN A 167 -11.58 -27.93 13.97
C ASN A 167 -10.77 -27.82 15.28
N MET A 168 -9.94 -26.78 15.42
CA MET A 168 -9.20 -26.52 16.66
C MET A 168 -10.15 -26.17 17.82
N LEU A 169 -11.17 -25.33 17.55
CA LEU A 169 -12.22 -25.04 18.54
C LEU A 169 -13.04 -26.29 18.87
N ARG A 170 -13.32 -27.16 17.90
CA ARG A 170 -14.08 -28.40 18.13
C ARG A 170 -13.29 -29.44 18.95
N LEU A 171 -11.97 -29.52 18.79
CA LEU A 171 -11.12 -30.44 19.56
C LEU A 171 -10.99 -30.01 21.02
N GLU A 172 -10.88 -28.72 21.31
CA GLU A 172 -10.93 -28.21 22.69
C GLU A 172 -12.28 -28.51 23.36
N PHE A 173 -13.39 -28.34 22.63
CA PHE A 173 -14.72 -28.71 23.12
C PHE A 173 -14.88 -30.21 23.36
N LEU A 174 -14.37 -31.07 22.48
CA LEU A 174 -14.41 -32.53 22.66
C LEU A 174 -13.50 -33.00 23.80
N HIS A 175 -12.33 -32.39 23.98
CA HIS A 175 -11.44 -32.69 25.11
C HIS A 175 -12.09 -32.28 26.44
N LEU A 176 -12.75 -31.12 26.50
CA LEU A 176 -13.53 -30.69 27.67
C LEU A 176 -14.73 -31.60 27.95
N ILE A 177 -15.43 -32.10 26.93
CA ILE A 177 -16.54 -33.06 27.08
C ILE A 177 -16.00 -34.41 27.60
N GLN A 178 -14.87 -34.89 27.09
CA GLN A 178 -14.22 -36.13 27.54
C GLN A 178 -13.74 -36.03 29.01
N ILE A 179 -13.16 -34.89 29.41
CA ILE A 179 -12.79 -34.61 30.80
C ILE A 179 -14.03 -34.58 31.70
N ARG A 180 -15.14 -34.00 31.25
CA ARG A 180 -16.38 -33.95 32.04
C ARG A 180 -17.05 -35.32 32.21
N GLN A 181 -16.99 -36.19 31.20
CA GLN A 181 -17.49 -37.57 31.30
C GLN A 181 -16.62 -38.44 32.22
N THR A 182 -15.29 -38.33 32.14
CA THR A 182 -14.36 -39.10 32.99
C THR A 182 -14.45 -38.70 34.46
N HIS A 183 -14.66 -37.41 34.78
CA HIS A 183 -14.92 -36.98 36.16
C HIS A 183 -16.29 -37.42 36.69
N LYS A 184 -17.34 -37.44 35.84
CA LYS A 184 -18.69 -37.91 36.26
C LYS A 184 -18.75 -39.41 36.55
N VAL A 185 -17.90 -40.22 35.90
CA VAL A 185 -17.77 -41.67 36.18
C VAL A 185 -16.94 -41.93 37.45
N ARG A 186 -15.95 -41.09 37.75
CA ARG A 186 -15.07 -41.27 38.93
C ARG A 186 -15.78 -41.08 40.27
N TYR A 187 -16.81 -40.23 40.34
CA TYR A 187 -17.62 -40.07 41.57
C TYR A 187 -18.63 -41.20 41.81
N ARG A 188 -18.90 -42.08 40.83
CA ARG A 188 -19.77 -43.25 41.03
C ARG A 188 -19.01 -44.53 41.43
N PHE A 189 -17.69 -44.57 41.27
CA PHE A 189 -16.89 -45.76 41.57
C PHE A 189 -16.24 -45.78 42.96
N GLN A 190 -16.56 -44.82 43.83
CA GLN A 190 -15.96 -44.74 45.18
C GLN A 190 -16.91 -45.17 46.32
N VAL A 191 -18.08 -45.72 46.02
CA VAL A 191 -19.07 -46.14 47.04
C VAL A 191 -19.50 -47.62 46.94
N PHE A 192 -18.74 -48.49 46.25
CA PHE A 192 -19.07 -49.92 46.24
C PHE A 192 -17.83 -50.81 46.38
N LYS A 193 -17.42 -51.07 47.62
CA LYS A 193 -16.84 -52.37 48.00
C LYS A 193 -18.00 -53.20 48.57
N PRO A 194 -18.16 -54.49 48.22
CA PRO A 194 -17.62 -55.52 49.12
C PRO A 194 -17.13 -56.83 48.45
N ALA A 195 -16.19 -57.47 49.14
CA ALA A 195 -16.03 -58.92 49.34
C ALA A 195 -16.18 -59.90 48.15
N ILE A 196 -15.11 -60.11 47.37
CA ILE A 196 -14.91 -61.34 46.58
C ILE A 196 -13.43 -61.73 46.66
N VAL A 197 -12.97 -62.29 47.78
CA VAL A 197 -11.59 -62.82 47.91
C VAL A 197 -11.53 -64.19 48.64
N ILE A 198 -12.66 -64.82 49.03
CA ILE A 198 -12.58 -66.03 49.88
C ILE A 198 -12.90 -67.37 49.17
N LEU A 199 -13.29 -67.41 47.89
CA LEU A 199 -13.78 -68.66 47.27
C LEU A 199 -12.87 -69.35 46.24
N THR A 200 -11.57 -69.04 46.17
CA THR A 200 -10.66 -69.74 45.24
C THR A 200 -9.60 -70.61 45.91
N THR A 201 -9.53 -70.64 47.24
CA THR A 201 -8.46 -71.35 47.98
C THR A 201 -8.87 -72.72 48.55
N THR A 202 -10.14 -73.10 48.53
CA THR A 202 -10.60 -74.40 49.08
C THR A 202 -10.82 -75.49 48.03
N PHE A 203 -10.79 -75.19 46.73
CA PHE A 203 -11.05 -76.20 45.69
C PHE A 203 -9.78 -76.94 45.21
N TYR A 204 -8.58 -76.39 45.45
CA TYR A 204 -7.34 -76.98 44.94
C TYR A 204 -6.72 -78.06 45.85
N ALA A 205 -7.25 -78.27 47.07
CA ALA A 205 -6.72 -79.23 48.04
C ALA A 205 -7.37 -80.63 48.00
N SER A 206 -8.36 -80.87 47.12
CA SER A 206 -9.12 -82.14 47.09
C SER A 206 -8.73 -83.09 45.94
N ILE A 207 -7.91 -82.65 44.98
CA ILE A 207 -7.60 -83.43 43.76
C ILE A 207 -6.27 -84.22 43.87
N THR A 208 -5.45 -84.03 44.91
CA THR A 208 -4.16 -84.74 45.10
C THR A 208 -4.19 -85.90 46.09
N ALA A 209 -5.36 -86.35 46.56
CA ALA A 209 -5.47 -87.46 47.53
C ALA A 209 -5.93 -88.81 46.95
N LYS A 210 -6.08 -88.92 45.63
CA LYS A 210 -6.34 -90.19 44.94
C LYS A 210 -5.64 -90.18 43.58
N TYR A 211 -4.35 -90.45 43.55
CA TYR A 211 -3.62 -91.24 42.55
C TYR A 211 -2.16 -91.34 43.01
#